data_AF-A0A4R6T5P9-F1
#
_entry.id   AF-A0A4R6T5P9-F1
#
_cell.length_a   1.000
_cell.length_b   1.000
_cell.length_c   1.000
_cell.angle_alpha   90.00
_cell.angle_beta   90.00
_cell.angle_gamma   90.00
#
_symmetry.space_group_name_H-M   'P 1'
#
loop_
_entity.id
_entity.type
_entity.pdbx_description
1 polymer ?
#
loop_
_entity_poly.entity_id
_entity_poly.type
_entity_poly.pdbx_seq_one_letter_code
_entity_poly.pdbx_strand_id
1 'polypeptide(L)'
;MKSFRLLLLGIALAYSCKEKSPEFQAPLLENLGAYEIQVSTKSAYAQQFFNQGIIMANNFNHAEAERSFREAVRLDTDLAMGYWGIAYVLGPNFNSEASMGTVEEIRNAVAKAVSLLEKVSPWEKGLIKAIQIKFPETNSTSDDEGFSQAMKQVHEDFPDNSFVATLYAESLMNLHPWDFYEGRGGAPRPWTPEIVTLLEKVLEIDTKNPLANHLYLHATEASGNLEKALEVAERLKNLVPAAGHLVHMPSHIYINTGDYHEGSLANERAVLADSIYIAQCQAQGYYPQMYYTHNYHFLAATAAFEGRAARSIEAAYQTAGLVDPAYYFEPGFEMVQHYLTIPNHILVKFAQWEKILALPKPSEDLIYPRAIWHYARGMALANLGRTQEAYQELDSLNILRQDTSIENQLNWGINKVTEVCQIASNVLNAKLKADEGKKDEAIALLYEAIAVEDQLNYTEPPDWFFSVRHVLGNLLLAKGDFIQAEKIFREDLFNWPKNGFALNGLAESLKAQGKLEEGEEASREFQESWKLADIELKGSEVDPEKRKDMALTITSKSPNSLVLLAASFCGPN
;
A
#
# COMPACT_ATOMS: atom_id res chain seq x y z
N MET A 1 -87.09 8.70 31.73
CA MET A 1 -86.94 9.72 30.65
C MET A 1 -85.48 9.74 30.23
N LYS A 2 -85.19 9.34 28.98
CA LYS A 2 -83.83 9.27 28.43
C LYS A 2 -83.32 10.69 28.15
N SER A 3 -82.14 11.04 28.65
CA SER A 3 -81.43 12.28 28.30
C SER A 3 -80.22 11.93 27.43
N PHE A 4 -80.20 12.55 26.25
CA PHE A 4 -79.17 12.45 25.21
C PHE A 4 -77.91 13.21 25.66
N ARG A 5 -76.74 12.56 25.70
CA ARG A 5 -75.45 13.26 25.77
C ARG A 5 -74.82 13.24 24.39
N LEU A 6 -74.75 14.42 23.78
CA LEU A 6 -74.06 14.67 22.51
C LEU A 6 -72.54 14.60 22.73
N LEU A 7 -71.89 13.83 21.86
CA LEU A 7 -70.44 13.74 21.70
C LEU A 7 -69.91 15.02 21.03
N LEU A 8 -68.85 15.62 21.57
CA LEU A 8 -68.00 16.58 20.85
C LEU A 8 -66.56 16.07 20.94
N LEU A 9 -66.14 15.35 19.89
CA LEU A 9 -64.75 14.96 19.67
C LEU A 9 -64.02 16.17 19.08
N GLY A 10 -63.12 16.78 19.85
CA GLY A 10 -62.16 17.74 19.32
C GLY A 10 -61.04 17.00 18.59
N ILE A 11 -60.95 17.16 17.28
CA ILE A 11 -59.81 16.68 16.47
C ILE A 11 -58.67 17.68 16.68
N ALA A 12 -57.67 17.29 17.47
CA ALA A 12 -56.39 17.98 17.50
C ALA A 12 -55.60 17.58 16.24
N LEU A 13 -55.50 18.50 15.28
CA LEU A 13 -54.58 18.40 14.14
C LEU A 13 -53.15 18.52 14.68
N ALA A 14 -52.48 17.37 14.86
CA ALA A 14 -51.04 17.34 15.01
C ALA A 14 -50.41 17.69 13.66
N TYR A 15 -50.02 18.95 13.48
CA TYR A 15 -49.04 19.32 12.47
C TYR A 15 -47.69 18.72 12.87
N SER A 16 -47.44 17.48 12.46
CA SER A 16 -46.08 16.97 12.34
C SER A 16 -45.42 17.75 11.21
N CYS A 17 -44.63 18.77 11.54
CA CYS A 17 -43.58 19.23 10.65
C CYS A 17 -42.68 18.04 10.40
N LYS A 18 -42.86 17.35 9.25
CA LYS A 18 -41.76 16.61 8.64
C LYS A 18 -40.70 17.66 8.31
N GLU A 19 -39.73 17.84 9.19
CA GLU A 19 -38.46 18.45 8.78
C GLU A 19 -37.99 17.64 7.57
N LYS A 20 -37.93 18.29 6.41
CA LYS A 20 -37.23 17.72 5.27
C LYS A 20 -35.80 17.51 5.73
N SER A 21 -35.37 16.26 5.84
CA SER A 21 -33.96 15.94 6.00
C SER A 21 -33.19 16.71 4.92
N PRO A 22 -32.11 17.42 5.28
CA PRO A 22 -31.31 18.15 4.30
C PRO A 22 -30.85 17.19 3.20
N GLU A 23 -31.01 17.62 1.95
CA GLU A 23 -30.54 16.90 0.78
C GLU A 23 -29.07 17.24 0.56
N PHE A 24 -28.20 16.22 0.65
CA PHE A 24 -26.77 16.35 0.47
C PHE A 24 -26.35 15.92 -0.93
N GLN A 25 -25.35 16.59 -1.50
CA GLN A 25 -24.78 16.21 -2.80
C GLN A 25 -23.61 15.23 -2.65
N ALA A 26 -22.95 15.22 -1.48
CA ALA A 26 -21.95 14.22 -1.08
C ALA A 26 -22.57 13.23 -0.09
N PRO A 27 -22.15 11.95 -0.08
CA PRO A 27 -22.58 11.01 0.92
C PRO A 27 -21.94 11.35 2.28
N LEU A 28 -22.71 11.17 3.34
CA LEU A 28 -22.18 11.15 4.70
C LEU A 28 -21.77 9.71 5.00
N LEU A 29 -20.46 9.50 5.20
CA LEU A 29 -19.86 8.20 5.44
C LEU A 29 -19.95 7.84 6.92
N GLU A 30 -20.23 6.57 7.20
CA GLU A 30 -20.29 6.03 8.56
C GLU A 30 -18.95 5.39 8.97
N ASN A 31 -18.73 5.19 10.27
CA ASN A 31 -17.56 4.49 10.82
C ASN A 31 -16.19 5.13 10.49
N LEU A 32 -16.14 6.45 10.36
CA LEU A 32 -14.90 7.24 10.19
C LEU A 32 -14.22 7.61 11.53
N GLY A 33 -14.50 6.88 12.61
CA GLY A 33 -13.93 7.21 13.93
C GLY A 33 -14.50 8.49 14.54
N ALA A 34 -13.78 9.05 15.51
CA ALA A 34 -14.23 10.20 16.32
C ALA A 34 -13.29 11.42 16.24
N TYR A 35 -12.38 11.43 15.26
CA TYR A 35 -11.46 12.55 15.07
C TYR A 35 -12.21 13.75 14.50
N GLU A 36 -12.08 14.91 15.14
CA GLU A 36 -12.78 16.14 14.75
C GLU A 36 -11.85 17.35 14.94
N ILE A 37 -11.96 18.32 14.03
CA ILE A 37 -11.25 19.60 14.13
C ILE A 37 -12.30 20.69 14.10
N GLN A 38 -12.48 21.39 15.21
CA GLN A 38 -13.43 22.49 15.29
C GLN A 38 -12.95 23.69 14.48
N VAL A 39 -13.67 24.02 13.41
CA VAL A 39 -13.37 25.16 12.52
C VAL A 39 -14.43 26.25 12.67
N SER A 40 -14.12 27.45 12.18
CA SER A 40 -15.00 28.62 12.25
C SER A 40 -16.22 28.48 11.32
N THR A 41 -17.22 27.70 11.75
CA THR A 41 -18.54 27.58 11.13
C THR A 41 -19.64 27.52 12.18
N LYS A 42 -20.85 27.91 11.79
CA LYS A 42 -22.07 27.73 12.60
C LYS A 42 -22.93 26.56 12.10
N SER A 43 -22.57 25.98 10.96
CA SER A 43 -23.31 24.88 10.35
C SER A 43 -22.76 23.55 10.84
N ALA A 44 -23.57 22.84 11.65
CA ALA A 44 -23.20 21.52 12.16
C ALA A 44 -22.92 20.52 11.03
N TYR A 45 -23.67 20.59 9.92
CA TYR A 45 -23.43 19.73 8.76
C TYR A 45 -22.18 20.14 7.97
N ALA A 46 -21.88 21.44 7.84
CA ALA A 46 -20.62 21.85 7.21
C ALA A 46 -19.40 21.38 8.03
N GLN A 47 -19.49 21.45 9.36
CA GLN A 47 -18.47 20.91 10.27
C GLN A 47 -18.29 19.38 10.11
N GLN A 48 -19.39 18.63 9.97
CA GLN A 48 -19.33 17.17 9.73
C GLN A 48 -18.65 16.84 8.39
N PHE A 49 -19.04 17.50 7.30
CA PHE A 49 -18.40 17.28 6.00
C PHE A 49 -16.95 17.76 5.95
N PHE A 50 -16.60 18.81 6.71
CA PHE A 50 -15.20 19.21 6.87
C PHE A 50 -14.38 18.13 7.58
N ASN A 51 -14.88 17.58 8.70
CA ASN A 51 -14.21 16.49 9.43
C ASN A 51 -14.07 15.24 8.54
N GLN A 52 -15.12 14.86 7.81
CA GLN A 52 -15.07 13.77 6.83
C GLN A 52 -14.01 14.05 5.76
N GLY A 53 -13.96 15.27 5.22
CA GLY A 53 -12.97 15.68 4.25
C GLY A 53 -11.54 15.51 4.75
N ILE A 54 -11.26 15.91 5.99
CA ILE A 54 -9.95 15.71 6.61
C ILE A 54 -9.62 14.23 6.79
N ILE A 55 -10.55 13.41 7.28
CA ILE A 55 -10.31 11.97 7.45
C ILE A 55 -10.03 11.29 6.11
N MET A 56 -10.78 11.65 5.06
CA MET A 56 -10.55 11.08 3.72
C MET A 56 -9.25 11.60 3.09
N ALA A 57 -8.83 12.83 3.42
CA ALA A 57 -7.51 13.34 3.04
C ALA A 57 -6.39 12.55 3.74
N ASN A 58 -6.52 12.30 5.05
CA ASN A 58 -5.58 11.48 5.81
C ASN A 58 -5.51 10.03 5.28
N ASN A 59 -6.60 9.54 4.70
CA ASN A 59 -6.70 8.24 4.03
C ASN A 59 -6.19 8.25 2.58
N PHE A 60 -5.67 9.37 2.09
CA PHE A 60 -5.25 9.57 0.70
C PHE A 60 -6.34 9.33 -0.34
N ASN A 61 -7.62 9.36 0.07
CA ASN A 61 -8.76 9.41 -0.83
C ASN A 61 -9.13 10.86 -1.13
N HIS A 62 -8.26 11.53 -1.88
CA HIS A 62 -8.38 12.98 -2.14
C HIS A 62 -9.64 13.35 -2.92
N ALA A 63 -10.12 12.48 -3.82
CA ALA A 63 -11.37 12.69 -4.54
C ALA A 63 -12.57 12.75 -3.58
N GLU A 64 -12.63 11.85 -2.59
CA GLU A 64 -13.70 11.90 -1.58
C GLU A 64 -13.54 13.09 -0.62
N ALA A 65 -12.29 13.40 -0.27
CA ALA A 65 -11.99 14.54 0.57
C ALA A 65 -12.47 15.84 -0.09
N GLU A 66 -12.15 16.04 -1.36
CA GLU A 66 -12.59 17.18 -2.17
C GLU A 66 -14.12 17.23 -2.22
N ARG A 67 -14.77 16.11 -2.54
CA ARG A 67 -16.24 16.02 -2.59
C ARG A 67 -16.88 16.44 -1.26
N SER A 68 -16.28 16.04 -0.15
CA SER A 68 -16.72 16.41 1.20
C SER A 68 -16.50 17.90 1.49
N PHE A 69 -15.34 18.46 1.14
CA PHE A 69 -15.09 19.90 1.32
C PHE A 69 -15.99 20.77 0.46
N ARG A 70 -16.29 20.34 -0.78
CA ARG A 70 -17.25 21.03 -1.66
C ARG A 70 -18.65 21.04 -1.07
N GLU A 71 -19.09 19.94 -0.46
CA GLU A 71 -20.36 19.90 0.24
C GLU A 71 -20.35 20.79 1.50
N ALA A 72 -19.24 20.83 2.23
CA ALA A 72 -19.08 21.70 3.40
C ALA A 72 -19.24 23.19 3.02
N VAL A 73 -18.58 23.66 1.96
CA VAL A 73 -18.71 25.06 1.51
C VAL A 73 -20.05 25.36 0.82
N ARG A 74 -20.75 24.34 0.29
CA ARG A 74 -22.12 24.50 -0.20
C ARG A 74 -23.09 24.75 0.94
N LEU A 75 -22.88 24.09 2.08
CA LEU A 75 -23.70 24.23 3.29
C LEU A 75 -23.36 25.47 4.11
N ASP A 76 -22.11 25.95 4.03
CA ASP A 76 -21.66 27.21 4.63
C ASP A 76 -20.64 27.91 3.72
N THR A 77 -21.08 28.90 2.94
CA THR A 77 -20.21 29.64 2.01
C THR A 77 -19.18 30.53 2.69
N ASP A 78 -19.29 30.73 4.01
CA ASP A 78 -18.33 31.48 4.81
C ASP A 78 -17.28 30.58 5.48
N LEU A 79 -17.36 29.25 5.29
CA LEU A 79 -16.40 28.28 5.84
C LEU A 79 -15.06 28.35 5.06
N ALA A 80 -14.17 29.24 5.51
CA ALA A 80 -12.87 29.45 4.88
C ALA A 80 -12.02 28.16 4.84
N MET A 81 -12.05 27.35 5.89
CA MET A 81 -11.30 26.09 5.96
C MET A 81 -11.81 25.03 4.98
N GLY A 82 -13.07 25.10 4.53
CA GLY A 82 -13.58 24.23 3.47
C GLY A 82 -12.93 24.56 2.13
N TYR A 83 -12.76 25.85 1.81
CA TYR A 83 -12.01 26.26 0.62
C TYR A 83 -10.51 25.94 0.73
N TRP A 84 -9.92 26.12 1.92
CA TRP A 84 -8.55 25.64 2.20
C TRP A 84 -8.43 24.13 1.95
N GLY A 85 -9.39 23.32 2.40
CA GLY A 85 -9.40 21.88 2.24
C GLY A 85 -9.46 21.45 0.77
N ILE A 86 -10.25 22.15 -0.06
CA ILE A 86 -10.28 21.92 -1.52
C ILE A 86 -8.89 22.17 -2.12
N ALA A 87 -8.24 23.29 -1.80
CA ALA A 87 -6.90 23.59 -2.31
C ALA A 87 -5.85 22.57 -1.83
N TYR A 88 -5.97 22.14 -0.57
CA TYR A 88 -5.05 21.17 0.05
C TYR A 88 -5.04 19.82 -0.68
N VAL A 89 -6.21 19.23 -0.98
CA VAL A 89 -6.29 17.89 -1.59
C VAL A 89 -6.18 17.88 -3.10
N LEU A 90 -6.38 19.02 -3.76
CA LEU A 90 -6.21 19.15 -5.22
C LEU A 90 -4.75 19.34 -5.63
N GLY A 91 -3.87 19.73 -4.71
CA GLY A 91 -2.45 19.90 -4.99
C GLY A 91 -1.60 18.63 -4.85
N PRO A 92 -0.28 18.73 -5.06
CA PRO A 92 0.66 17.64 -4.83
C PRO A 92 0.70 17.19 -3.38
N ASN A 93 1.03 15.91 -3.18
CA ASN A 93 1.08 15.21 -1.89
C ASN A 93 2.25 14.22 -1.82
N PHE A 94 2.41 13.54 -0.68
CA PHE A 94 3.51 12.61 -0.41
C PHE A 94 3.69 11.51 -1.47
N ASN A 95 2.60 11.03 -2.08
CA ASN A 95 2.60 9.93 -3.05
C ASN A 95 2.43 10.38 -4.49
N SER A 96 2.26 11.68 -4.76
CA SER A 96 2.12 12.19 -6.12
C SER A 96 2.59 13.64 -6.23
N GLU A 97 3.59 13.85 -7.08
CA GLU A 97 4.08 15.18 -7.45
C GLU A 97 3.08 15.94 -8.35
N ALA A 98 2.13 15.23 -8.98
CA ALA A 98 1.11 15.83 -9.81
C ALA A 98 -0.02 16.44 -8.98
N SER A 99 -0.59 17.55 -9.47
CA SER A 99 -1.83 18.08 -8.92
C SER A 99 -3.01 17.21 -9.34
N MET A 100 -3.89 16.89 -8.39
CA MET A 100 -5.13 16.14 -8.64
C MET A 100 -6.21 17.01 -9.32
N GLY A 101 -6.12 18.34 -9.17
CA GLY A 101 -7.00 19.31 -9.82
C GLY A 101 -6.27 20.26 -10.76
N THR A 102 -7.03 21.11 -11.44
CA THR A 102 -6.43 22.15 -12.29
C THR A 102 -5.83 23.27 -11.45
N VAL A 103 -4.77 23.91 -11.95
CA VAL A 103 -4.15 25.09 -11.31
C VAL A 103 -5.19 26.20 -11.07
N GLU A 104 -6.16 26.37 -11.97
CA GLU A 104 -7.23 27.34 -11.83
C GLU A 104 -8.16 27.02 -10.65
N GLU A 105 -8.59 25.77 -10.51
CA GLU A 105 -9.44 25.33 -9.40
C GLU A 105 -8.77 25.53 -8.04
N ILE A 106 -7.50 25.13 -7.93
CA ILE A 106 -6.70 25.27 -6.71
C ILE A 106 -6.61 26.76 -6.33
N ARG A 107 -6.21 27.63 -7.26
CA ARG A 107 -6.08 29.06 -7.00
C ARG A 107 -7.41 29.72 -6.64
N ASN A 108 -8.49 29.33 -7.30
CA ASN A 108 -9.82 29.85 -6.98
C ASN A 108 -10.23 29.48 -5.54
N ALA A 109 -9.94 28.26 -5.10
CA ALA A 109 -10.18 27.84 -3.73
C ALA A 109 -9.31 28.63 -2.72
N VAL A 110 -8.01 28.79 -3.00
CA VAL A 110 -7.11 29.63 -2.17
C VAL A 110 -7.61 31.07 -2.06
N ALA A 111 -7.92 31.71 -3.19
CA ALA A 111 -8.40 33.09 -3.21
C ALA A 111 -9.70 33.26 -2.40
N LYS A 112 -10.60 32.26 -2.44
CA LYS A 112 -11.81 32.25 -1.61
C LYS A 112 -11.50 32.10 -0.13
N ALA A 113 -10.63 31.18 0.27
CA ALA A 113 -10.19 31.04 1.65
C ALA A 113 -9.58 32.36 2.17
N VAL A 114 -8.70 33.00 1.39
CA VAL A 114 -8.05 34.29 1.72
C VAL A 114 -9.07 35.41 1.89
N SER A 115 -10.12 35.46 1.07
CA SER A 115 -11.17 36.49 1.17
C SER A 115 -11.97 36.44 2.48
N LEU A 116 -11.86 35.33 3.23
CA LEU A 116 -12.60 35.06 4.47
C LEU A 116 -11.73 35.15 5.74
N LEU A 117 -10.48 35.62 5.65
CA LEU A 117 -9.50 35.67 6.77
C LEU A 117 -9.97 36.45 8.02
N GLU A 118 -10.96 37.32 7.90
CA GLU A 118 -11.51 38.09 9.03
C GLU A 118 -12.63 37.34 9.79
N LYS A 119 -13.04 36.16 9.30
CA LYS A 119 -14.10 35.33 9.90
C LYS A 119 -13.57 34.09 10.63
N VAL A 120 -12.27 33.90 10.67
CA VAL A 120 -11.61 32.69 11.19
C VAL A 120 -10.82 32.95 12.46
N SER A 121 -10.53 31.87 13.18
CA SER A 121 -9.63 31.89 14.33
C SER A 121 -8.16 32.14 13.91
N PRO A 122 -7.28 32.54 14.85
CA PRO A 122 -5.89 32.87 14.52
C PRO A 122 -5.09 31.73 13.86
N TRP A 123 -5.27 30.48 14.29
CA TRP A 123 -4.53 29.34 13.71
C TRP A 123 -5.02 29.01 12.29
N GLU A 124 -6.33 29.09 12.02
CA GLU A 124 -6.90 28.96 10.67
C GLU A 124 -6.35 30.06 9.75
N LYS A 125 -6.24 31.29 10.26
CA LYS A 125 -5.63 32.41 9.52
C LYS A 125 -4.18 32.10 9.12
N GLY A 126 -3.43 31.41 9.98
CA GLY A 126 -2.07 30.93 9.69
C GLY A 126 -2.05 29.92 8.55
N LEU A 127 -2.87 28.87 8.63
CA LEU A 127 -2.95 27.82 7.61
C LEU A 127 -3.39 28.35 6.23
N ILE A 128 -4.34 29.28 6.19
CA ILE A 128 -4.81 29.88 4.93
C ILE A 128 -3.69 30.73 4.29
N LYS A 129 -2.90 31.44 5.09
CA LYS A 129 -1.73 32.17 4.58
C LYS A 129 -0.64 31.22 4.09
N ALA A 130 -0.41 30.11 4.79
CA ALA A 130 0.55 29.10 4.35
C ALA A 130 0.13 28.49 3.00
N ILE A 131 -1.13 28.07 2.83
CA ILE A 131 -1.60 27.49 1.55
C ILE A 131 -1.56 28.51 0.39
N GLN A 132 -1.70 29.81 0.69
CA GLN A 132 -1.52 30.87 -0.31
C GLN A 132 -0.06 30.97 -0.79
N ILE A 133 0.91 30.68 0.08
CA ILE A 133 2.31 30.57 -0.32
C ILE A 133 2.52 29.32 -1.17
N LYS A 134 1.95 28.17 -0.77
CA LYS A 134 2.03 26.92 -1.55
C LYS A 134 1.56 27.12 -2.98
N PHE A 135 0.46 27.86 -3.19
CA PHE A 135 -0.12 28.09 -4.53
C PHE A 135 -0.19 29.59 -4.86
N PRO A 136 0.93 30.19 -5.29
CA PRO A 136 0.95 31.61 -5.63
C PRO A 136 0.14 31.91 -6.89
N GLU A 137 -0.41 33.12 -6.98
CA GLU A 137 -1.28 33.52 -8.10
C GLU A 137 -0.57 33.48 -9.47
N THR A 138 0.75 33.63 -9.48
CA THR A 138 1.55 33.78 -10.71
C THR A 138 2.21 32.51 -11.22
N ASN A 139 2.37 31.46 -10.39
CA ASN A 139 3.19 30.29 -10.75
C ASN A 139 2.34 29.05 -10.99
N SER A 140 2.60 28.30 -12.05
CA SER A 140 1.87 27.08 -12.40
C SER A 140 2.22 25.88 -11.52
N THR A 141 3.23 25.98 -10.67
CA THR A 141 3.72 24.92 -9.78
C THR A 141 3.56 25.34 -8.32
N SER A 142 3.54 24.36 -7.41
CA SER A 142 3.57 24.61 -5.97
C SER A 142 4.93 25.17 -5.51
N ASP A 143 4.91 25.92 -4.41
CA ASP A 143 6.09 26.31 -3.62
C ASP A 143 6.07 25.53 -2.30
N ASP A 144 6.50 24.27 -2.37
CA ASP A 144 6.46 23.35 -1.23
C ASP A 144 7.46 23.73 -0.13
N GLU A 145 8.62 24.29 -0.49
CA GLU A 145 9.60 24.82 0.47
C GLU A 145 9.04 26.04 1.21
N GLY A 146 8.47 27.00 0.47
CA GLY A 146 7.82 28.17 1.04
C GLY A 146 6.63 27.79 1.93
N PHE A 147 5.85 26.80 1.53
CA PHE A 147 4.77 26.23 2.35
C PHE A 147 5.29 25.64 3.65
N SER A 148 6.33 24.80 3.60
CA SER A 148 6.90 24.16 4.78
C SER A 148 7.49 25.19 5.76
N GLN A 149 8.18 26.21 5.26
CA GLN A 149 8.68 27.30 6.09
C GLN A 149 7.56 28.15 6.71
N ALA A 150 6.46 28.36 5.99
CA ALA A 150 5.28 29.02 6.54
C ALA A 150 4.60 28.15 7.62
N MET A 151 4.46 26.85 7.38
CA MET A 151 3.89 25.89 8.34
C MET A 151 4.72 25.81 9.62
N LYS A 152 6.05 25.88 9.52
CA LYS A 152 6.93 26.00 10.69
C LYS A 152 6.56 27.20 11.56
N GLN A 153 6.39 28.37 10.97
CA GLN A 153 6.01 29.58 11.70
C GLN A 153 4.64 29.43 12.37
N VAL A 154 3.66 28.85 11.66
CA VAL A 154 2.33 28.61 12.24
C VAL A 154 2.41 27.61 13.40
N HIS A 155 3.24 26.58 13.32
CA HIS A 155 3.48 25.66 14.43
C HIS A 155 4.14 26.35 15.63
N GLU A 156 5.12 27.22 15.42
CA GLU A 156 5.76 28.00 16.49
C GLU A 156 4.76 28.94 17.19
N ASP A 157 3.81 29.51 16.45
CA ASP A 157 2.75 30.37 16.99
C ASP A 157 1.66 29.57 17.75
N PHE A 158 1.46 28.30 17.38
CA PHE A 158 0.42 27.41 17.93
C PHE A 158 0.95 26.00 18.25
N PRO A 159 1.93 25.84 19.16
CA PRO A 159 2.66 24.59 19.36
C PRO A 159 1.79 23.45 19.90
N ASP A 160 0.72 23.77 20.64
CA ASP A 160 -0.20 22.79 21.23
C ASP A 160 -1.35 22.39 20.28
N ASN A 161 -1.44 23.00 19.09
CA ASN A 161 -2.44 22.62 18.10
C ASN A 161 -1.96 21.39 17.32
N SER A 162 -2.46 20.21 17.68
CA SER A 162 -2.06 18.94 17.07
C SER A 162 -2.25 18.91 15.55
N PHE A 163 -3.33 19.52 15.03
CA PHE A 163 -3.60 19.58 13.60
C PHE A 163 -2.55 20.42 12.85
N VAL A 164 -2.22 21.62 13.37
CA VAL A 164 -1.16 22.47 12.79
C VAL A 164 0.19 21.78 12.82
N ALA A 165 0.56 21.19 13.96
CA ALA A 165 1.83 20.50 14.13
C ALA A 165 1.94 19.27 13.20
N THR A 166 0.83 18.55 12.98
CA THR A 166 0.80 17.42 12.03
C THR A 166 0.98 17.88 10.58
N LEU A 167 0.31 18.95 10.17
CA LEU A 167 0.48 19.51 8.82
C LEU A 167 1.91 20.05 8.58
N TYR A 168 2.59 20.54 9.63
CA TYR A 168 4.01 20.89 9.51
C TYR A 168 4.90 19.65 9.35
N ALA A 169 4.62 18.57 10.08
CA ALA A 169 5.33 17.30 9.86
C ALA A 169 5.10 16.77 8.42
N GLU A 170 3.86 16.81 7.94
CA GLU A 170 3.52 16.44 6.56
C GLU A 170 4.27 17.31 5.54
N SER A 171 4.33 18.64 5.74
CA SER A 171 5.01 19.52 4.81
C SER A 171 6.52 19.25 4.74
N LEU A 172 7.16 18.84 5.84
CA LEU A 172 8.55 18.38 5.83
C LEU A 172 8.70 17.05 5.09
N MET A 173 7.79 16.10 5.30
CA MET A 173 7.83 14.81 4.62
C MET A 173 7.64 14.96 3.10
N ASN A 174 6.79 15.87 2.65
CA ASN A 174 6.57 16.15 1.23
C ASN A 174 7.81 16.75 0.53
N LEU A 175 8.77 17.34 1.26
CA LEU A 175 10.05 17.78 0.69
C LEU A 175 11.03 16.61 0.48
N HIS A 176 10.77 15.47 1.11
CA HIS A 176 11.63 14.30 1.12
C HIS A 176 10.81 13.00 0.90
N PRO A 177 10.00 12.91 -0.17
CA PRO A 177 9.13 11.76 -0.38
C PRO A 177 9.98 10.48 -0.47
N TRP A 178 9.61 9.48 0.33
CA TRP A 178 10.24 8.16 0.38
C TRP A 178 11.74 8.11 0.75
N ASP A 179 12.37 9.22 1.15
CA ASP A 179 13.82 9.27 1.46
C ASP A 179 14.07 9.53 2.95
N PHE A 180 13.74 8.60 3.85
CA PHE A 180 13.94 8.80 5.31
C PHE A 180 15.15 8.08 5.89
N TYR A 181 15.64 7.03 5.22
CA TYR A 181 16.77 6.22 5.69
C TYR A 181 17.65 5.82 4.50
N GLU A 182 18.92 5.51 4.77
CA GLU A 182 19.85 4.91 3.80
C GLU A 182 19.48 3.43 3.52
N GLY A 183 18.30 3.22 2.95
CA GLY A 183 17.71 1.90 2.77
C GLY A 183 17.16 1.29 4.07
N ARG A 184 16.72 0.03 3.96
CA ARG A 184 16.14 -0.75 5.07
C ARG A 184 17.14 -0.91 6.21
N GLY A 185 16.74 -0.53 7.42
CA GLY A 185 17.59 -0.62 8.62
C GLY A 185 18.80 0.33 8.59
N GLY A 186 18.87 1.23 7.61
CA GLY A 186 19.96 2.16 7.39
C GLY A 186 19.98 3.32 8.39
N ALA A 187 21.01 4.17 8.29
CA ALA A 187 21.07 5.39 9.07
C ALA A 187 19.95 6.37 8.66
N PRO A 188 19.35 7.12 9.60
CA PRO A 188 18.36 8.14 9.26
C PRO A 188 18.99 9.25 8.42
N ARG A 189 18.24 9.75 7.44
CA ARG A 189 18.59 10.98 6.70
C ARG A 189 18.60 12.20 7.63
N PRO A 190 19.26 13.31 7.27
CA PRO A 190 19.40 14.48 8.14
C PRO A 190 18.07 15.11 8.61
N TRP A 191 17.00 14.99 7.82
CA TRP A 191 15.67 15.54 8.14
C TRP A 191 14.79 14.60 8.98
N THR A 192 15.06 13.29 8.98
CA THR A 192 14.22 12.28 9.64
C THR A 192 14.08 12.49 11.16
N PRO A 193 15.15 12.79 11.93
CA PRO A 193 15.03 12.97 13.38
C PRO A 193 14.10 14.12 13.78
N GLU A 194 14.08 15.23 13.04
CA GLU A 194 13.19 16.37 13.32
C GLU A 194 11.73 15.97 13.10
N ILE A 195 11.43 15.32 11.97
CA ILE A 195 10.09 14.84 11.60
C ILE A 195 9.57 13.85 12.65
N VAL A 196 10.36 12.82 12.97
CA VAL A 196 9.98 11.80 13.96
C VAL A 196 9.73 12.45 15.33
N THR A 197 10.62 13.32 15.79
CA THR A 197 10.46 14.02 17.08
C THR A 197 9.19 14.88 17.12
N LEU A 198 8.88 15.56 16.02
CA LEU A 198 7.66 16.37 15.91
C LEU A 198 6.41 15.48 15.98
N LEU A 199 6.38 14.37 15.24
CA LEU A 199 5.27 13.42 15.26
C LEU A 199 5.09 12.76 16.64
N GLU A 200 6.17 12.42 17.34
CA GLU A 200 6.09 11.90 18.72
C GLU A 200 5.42 12.92 19.66
N LYS A 201 5.80 14.19 19.59
CA LYS A 201 5.14 15.26 20.37
C LYS A 201 3.67 15.42 20.02
N VAL A 202 3.32 15.33 18.74
CA VAL A 202 1.90 15.37 18.33
C VAL A 202 1.14 14.21 18.95
N LEU A 203 1.70 13.00 18.95
CA LEU A 203 1.06 11.81 19.52
C LEU A 203 1.00 11.82 21.06
N GLU A 204 1.87 12.60 21.72
CA GLU A 204 1.74 12.91 23.16
C GLU A 204 0.55 13.85 23.44
N ILE A 205 0.31 14.85 22.59
CA ILE A 205 -0.81 15.81 22.71
C ILE A 205 -2.14 15.16 22.31
N ASP A 206 -2.15 14.48 21.16
CA ASP A 206 -3.32 13.88 20.54
C ASP A 206 -2.96 12.51 19.95
N THR A 207 -2.93 11.51 20.84
CA THR A 207 -2.61 10.12 20.52
C THR A 207 -3.55 9.52 19.45
N LYS A 208 -4.73 10.12 19.25
CA LYS A 208 -5.76 9.64 18.32
C LYS A 208 -5.84 10.45 17.02
N ASN A 209 -4.86 11.31 16.74
CA ASN A 209 -4.76 12.02 15.47
C ASN A 209 -4.44 11.03 14.32
N PRO A 210 -5.35 10.79 13.35
CA PRO A 210 -5.13 9.77 12.34
C PRO A 210 -3.95 10.07 11.42
N LEU A 211 -3.74 11.33 11.03
CA LEU A 211 -2.64 11.70 10.15
C LEU A 211 -1.29 11.57 10.86
N ALA A 212 -1.20 11.95 12.13
CA ALA A 212 0.06 11.80 12.88
C ALA A 212 0.45 10.33 13.04
N ASN A 213 -0.53 9.45 13.32
CA ASN A 213 -0.26 8.01 13.38
C ASN A 213 0.16 7.48 11.99
N HIS A 214 -0.54 7.89 10.92
CA HIS A 214 -0.21 7.51 9.54
C HIS A 214 1.22 7.94 9.15
N LEU A 215 1.54 9.23 9.28
CA LEU A 215 2.84 9.79 8.92
C LEU A 215 3.97 9.20 9.77
N TYR A 216 3.72 8.86 11.04
CA TYR A 216 4.72 8.22 11.88
C TYR A 216 5.11 6.83 11.35
N LEU A 217 4.16 6.05 10.83
CA LEU A 217 4.48 4.76 10.22
C LEU A 217 5.38 4.95 8.99
N HIS A 218 5.01 5.83 8.06
CA HIS A 218 5.85 6.13 6.89
C HIS A 218 7.23 6.69 7.24
N ALA A 219 7.31 7.56 8.24
CA ALA A 219 8.58 8.14 8.68
C ALA A 219 9.50 7.13 9.38
N THR A 220 9.02 5.93 9.74
CA THR A 220 9.78 4.95 10.55
C THR A 220 9.83 3.55 9.95
N GLU A 221 9.05 3.21 8.93
CA GLU A 221 8.92 1.86 8.36
C GLU A 221 10.26 1.26 7.90
N ALA A 222 11.15 2.07 7.31
CA ALA A 222 12.48 1.65 6.87
C ALA A 222 13.54 1.69 8.00
N SER A 223 13.18 2.08 9.22
CA SER A 223 14.13 2.25 10.32
C SER A 223 14.66 0.92 10.87
N GLY A 224 15.81 0.96 11.55
CA GLY A 224 16.37 -0.21 12.24
C GLY A 224 15.70 -0.57 13.59
N ASN A 225 14.75 0.24 14.09
CA ASN A 225 14.03 -0.03 15.33
C ASN A 225 12.54 0.35 15.19
N LEU A 226 11.70 -0.67 15.12
CA LEU A 226 10.26 -0.54 14.86
C LEU A 226 9.40 -0.69 16.12
N GLU A 227 9.97 -0.75 17.32
CA GLU A 227 9.20 -0.98 18.56
C GLU A 227 8.10 0.06 18.78
N LYS A 228 8.44 1.35 18.70
CA LYS A 228 7.44 2.44 18.78
C LYS A 228 6.47 2.44 17.59
N ALA A 229 6.97 2.12 16.39
CA ALA A 229 6.15 2.06 15.19
C ALA A 229 5.07 0.96 15.30
N LEU A 230 5.38 -0.17 15.93
CA LEU A 230 4.42 -1.23 16.22
C LEU A 230 3.31 -0.76 17.17
N GLU A 231 3.63 0.01 18.22
CA GLU A 231 2.59 0.57 19.11
C GLU A 231 1.64 1.53 18.37
N VAL A 232 2.17 2.31 17.43
CA VAL A 232 1.40 3.20 16.57
C VAL A 232 0.56 2.39 15.56
N ALA A 233 1.12 1.33 14.98
CA ALA A 233 0.43 0.45 14.04
C ALA A 233 -0.79 -0.24 14.69
N GLU A 234 -0.63 -0.79 15.90
CA GLU A 234 -1.75 -1.41 16.64
C GLU A 234 -2.86 -0.42 16.99
N ARG A 235 -2.50 0.85 17.18
CA ARG A 235 -3.48 1.92 17.42
C ARG A 235 -4.22 2.29 16.15
N LEU A 236 -3.51 2.54 15.05
CA LEU A 236 -4.08 3.02 13.79
C LEU A 236 -5.06 2.00 13.19
N LYS A 237 -4.74 0.71 13.30
CA LYS A 237 -5.54 -0.45 12.88
C LYS A 237 -7.05 -0.35 13.19
N ASN A 238 -7.43 0.31 14.28
CA ASN A 238 -8.83 0.41 14.73
C ASN A 238 -9.36 1.85 14.80
N LEU A 239 -8.54 2.85 14.46
CA LEU A 239 -8.85 4.25 14.72
C LEU A 239 -9.92 4.80 13.76
N VAL A 240 -9.87 4.35 12.49
CA VAL A 240 -10.72 4.85 11.39
C VAL A 240 -11.15 3.67 10.49
N PRO A 241 -12.07 2.81 10.97
CA PRO A 241 -12.32 1.49 10.35
C PRO A 241 -12.86 1.51 8.91
N ALA A 242 -13.51 2.60 8.49
CA ALA A 242 -14.01 2.74 7.12
C ALA A 242 -13.01 3.43 6.15
N ALA A 243 -11.83 3.79 6.62
CA ALA A 243 -10.77 4.40 5.83
C ALA A 243 -9.75 3.31 5.43
N GLY A 244 -9.96 2.68 4.27
CA GLY A 244 -9.23 1.45 3.89
C GLY A 244 -7.71 1.62 3.90
N HIS A 245 -7.18 2.71 3.35
CA HIS A 245 -5.74 2.97 3.37
C HIS A 245 -5.18 3.11 4.80
N LEU A 246 -5.87 3.81 5.69
CA LEU A 246 -5.44 3.90 7.11
C LEU A 246 -5.49 2.56 7.84
N VAL A 247 -6.45 1.70 7.50
CA VAL A 247 -6.53 0.32 8.01
C VAL A 247 -5.42 -0.57 7.45
N HIS A 248 -4.99 -0.30 6.22
CA HIS A 248 -3.86 -0.94 5.54
C HIS A 248 -2.52 -0.56 6.18
N MET A 249 -2.30 0.71 6.48
CA MET A 249 -1.00 1.26 6.91
C MET A 249 -0.19 0.45 7.94
N PRO A 250 -0.79 -0.16 8.98
CA PRO A 250 -0.07 -1.08 9.87
C PRO A 250 0.75 -2.17 9.16
N SER A 251 0.34 -2.63 7.97
CA SER A 251 1.06 -3.68 7.23
C SER A 251 2.45 -3.28 6.77
N HIS A 252 2.73 -1.98 6.61
CA HIS A 252 4.07 -1.48 6.34
C HIS A 252 5.03 -1.75 7.51
N ILE A 253 4.54 -1.79 8.75
CA ILE A 253 5.38 -2.19 9.90
C ILE A 253 5.42 -3.71 10.05
N TYR A 254 4.30 -4.39 9.86
CA TYR A 254 4.21 -5.85 10.03
C TYR A 254 5.10 -6.62 9.06
N ILE A 255 5.20 -6.17 7.81
CA ILE A 255 6.05 -6.84 6.81
C ILE A 255 7.55 -6.72 7.16
N ASN A 256 7.95 -5.66 7.87
CA ASN A 256 9.34 -5.42 8.29
C ASN A 256 9.71 -6.07 9.61
N THR A 257 8.72 -6.44 10.42
CA THR A 257 8.90 -7.10 11.72
C THR A 257 8.68 -8.61 11.65
N GLY A 258 8.27 -9.12 10.49
CA GLY A 258 7.94 -10.52 10.27
C GLY A 258 6.57 -10.93 10.79
N ASP A 259 5.73 -9.97 11.21
CA ASP A 259 4.37 -10.22 11.68
C ASP A 259 3.40 -10.34 10.48
N TYR A 260 3.80 -11.15 9.49
CA TYR A 260 3.15 -11.27 8.19
C TYR A 260 1.65 -11.60 8.28
N HIS A 261 1.25 -12.41 9.27
CA HIS A 261 -0.17 -12.72 9.49
C HIS A 261 -1.01 -11.49 9.85
N GLU A 262 -0.49 -10.62 10.72
CA GLU A 262 -1.18 -9.36 11.05
C GLU A 262 -1.21 -8.43 9.84
N GLY A 263 -0.15 -8.44 9.02
CA GLY A 263 -0.13 -7.84 7.68
C GLY A 263 -1.27 -8.31 6.80
N SER A 264 -1.45 -9.62 6.64
CA SER A 264 -2.56 -10.20 5.89
C SER A 264 -3.91 -9.74 6.46
N LEU A 265 -4.12 -9.84 7.77
CA LEU A 265 -5.38 -9.47 8.40
C LEU A 265 -5.71 -7.97 8.27
N ALA A 266 -4.70 -7.08 8.34
CA ALA A 266 -4.87 -5.64 8.11
C ALA A 266 -5.38 -5.37 6.69
N ASN A 267 -4.74 -5.99 5.70
CA ASN A 267 -5.10 -5.84 4.29
C ASN A 267 -6.48 -6.45 3.96
N GLU A 268 -6.85 -7.58 4.58
CA GLU A 268 -8.19 -8.14 4.41
C GLU A 268 -9.30 -7.20 4.93
N ARG A 269 -9.02 -6.45 6.00
CA ARG A 269 -9.96 -5.44 6.53
C ARG A 269 -9.98 -4.19 5.66
N ALA A 270 -8.81 -3.73 5.18
CA ALA A 270 -8.69 -2.59 4.28
C ALA A 270 -9.45 -2.81 2.97
N VAL A 271 -9.25 -3.98 2.34
CA VAL A 271 -10.00 -4.40 1.15
C VAL A 271 -11.51 -4.37 1.41
N LEU A 272 -11.97 -4.90 2.54
CA LEU A 272 -13.39 -4.88 2.87
C LEU A 272 -13.92 -3.44 3.00
N ALA A 273 -13.21 -2.58 3.73
CA ALA A 273 -13.60 -1.18 3.93
C ALA A 273 -13.72 -0.43 2.59
N ASP A 274 -12.70 -0.53 1.75
CA ASP A 274 -12.69 0.14 0.44
C ASP A 274 -13.70 -0.45 -0.53
N SER A 275 -13.94 -1.77 -0.51
CA SER A 275 -14.96 -2.39 -1.37
C SER A 275 -16.37 -1.85 -1.07
N ILE A 276 -16.68 -1.60 0.20
CA ILE A 276 -17.96 -1.01 0.62
C ILE A 276 -18.03 0.44 0.14
N TYR A 277 -16.99 1.23 0.37
CA TYR A 277 -16.92 2.62 -0.08
C TYR A 277 -17.06 2.75 -1.61
N ILE A 278 -16.31 1.96 -2.37
CA ILE A 278 -16.33 1.97 -3.84
C ILE A 278 -17.72 1.57 -4.35
N ALA A 279 -18.32 0.52 -3.79
CA ALA A 279 -19.66 0.10 -4.18
C ALA A 279 -20.73 1.14 -3.85
N GLN A 280 -20.66 1.76 -2.67
CA GLN A 280 -21.62 2.78 -2.24
C GLN A 280 -21.50 4.07 -3.05
N CYS A 281 -20.26 4.50 -3.34
CA CYS A 281 -19.98 5.79 -3.95
C CYS A 281 -19.79 5.73 -5.46
N GLN A 282 -19.73 4.52 -6.04
CA GLN A 282 -19.36 4.27 -7.43
C GLN A 282 -18.02 4.95 -7.79
N ALA A 283 -17.06 4.89 -6.85
CA ALA A 283 -15.78 5.59 -6.97
C ALA A 283 -14.93 5.03 -8.12
N GLN A 284 -14.21 5.91 -8.82
CA GLN A 284 -13.34 5.60 -9.96
C GLN A 284 -12.04 6.43 -9.85
N GLY A 285 -11.06 6.16 -10.71
CA GLY A 285 -9.82 6.96 -10.79
C GLY A 285 -8.73 6.49 -9.83
N TYR A 286 -7.90 7.43 -9.39
CA TYR A 286 -6.64 7.15 -8.69
C TYR A 286 -6.79 6.25 -7.46
N TYR A 287 -7.79 6.52 -6.60
CA TYR A 287 -7.93 5.75 -5.36
C TYR A 287 -8.28 4.26 -5.59
N PRO A 288 -9.33 3.91 -6.37
CA PRO A 288 -9.59 2.50 -6.70
C PRO A 288 -8.46 1.79 -7.44
N GLN A 289 -7.75 2.50 -8.33
CA GLN A 289 -6.74 1.88 -9.21
C GLN A 289 -5.38 1.72 -8.53
N MET A 290 -5.02 2.65 -7.65
CA MET A 290 -3.72 2.68 -6.97
C MET A 290 -3.85 2.13 -5.55
N TYR A 291 -4.52 2.85 -4.64
CA TYR A 291 -4.55 2.51 -3.21
C TYR A 291 -5.38 1.26 -2.89
N TYR A 292 -6.58 1.12 -3.44
CA TYR A 292 -7.39 -0.07 -3.19
C TYR A 292 -6.74 -1.34 -3.77
N THR A 293 -6.20 -1.25 -4.99
CA THR A 293 -5.39 -2.32 -5.59
C THR A 293 -4.17 -2.64 -4.74
N HIS A 294 -3.54 -1.63 -4.13
CA HIS A 294 -2.39 -1.79 -3.26
C HIS A 294 -2.69 -2.61 -1.99
N ASN A 295 -3.92 -2.55 -1.45
CA ASN A 295 -4.32 -3.40 -0.33
C ASN A 295 -4.27 -4.89 -0.72
N TYR A 296 -4.72 -5.24 -1.94
CA TYR A 296 -4.58 -6.61 -2.45
C TYR A 296 -3.13 -6.98 -2.78
N HIS A 297 -2.36 -6.02 -3.28
CA HIS A 297 -0.93 -6.17 -3.56
C HIS A 297 -0.16 -6.58 -2.29
N PHE A 298 -0.38 -5.87 -1.19
CA PHE A 298 0.19 -6.20 0.11
C PHE A 298 -0.34 -7.51 0.67
N LEU A 299 -1.64 -7.81 0.51
CA LEU A 299 -2.20 -9.10 0.90
C LEU A 299 -1.52 -10.25 0.16
N ALA A 300 -1.23 -10.11 -1.13
CA ALA A 300 -0.53 -11.12 -1.91
C ALA A 300 0.88 -11.38 -1.34
N ALA A 301 1.61 -10.33 -0.99
CA ALA A 301 2.96 -10.45 -0.41
C ALA A 301 2.95 -11.04 1.00
N THR A 302 2.17 -10.45 1.92
CA THR A 302 2.11 -10.89 3.33
C THR A 302 1.59 -12.33 3.46
N ALA A 303 0.55 -12.69 2.71
CA ALA A 303 0.07 -14.08 2.65
C ALA A 303 1.13 -15.03 2.08
N ALA A 304 1.99 -14.55 1.18
CA ALA A 304 3.07 -15.36 0.65
C ALA A 304 4.17 -15.62 1.69
N PHE A 305 4.59 -14.58 2.43
CA PHE A 305 5.62 -14.68 3.46
C PHE A 305 5.22 -15.58 4.64
N GLU A 306 3.92 -15.73 4.93
CA GLU A 306 3.40 -16.69 5.93
C GLU A 306 3.03 -18.07 5.32
N GLY A 307 3.28 -18.28 4.03
CA GLY A 307 3.08 -19.57 3.36
C GLY A 307 1.63 -19.94 3.01
N ARG A 308 0.68 -19.00 3.09
CA ARG A 308 -0.73 -19.19 2.67
C ARG A 308 -0.87 -19.01 1.16
N ALA A 309 -0.37 -19.97 0.39
CA ALA A 309 -0.26 -19.90 -1.05
C ALA A 309 -1.62 -19.71 -1.75
N ALA A 310 -2.69 -20.39 -1.33
CA ALA A 310 -4.00 -20.21 -1.96
C ALA A 310 -4.52 -18.78 -1.80
N ARG A 311 -4.29 -18.16 -0.64
CA ARG A 311 -4.71 -16.79 -0.35
C ARG A 311 -3.86 -15.78 -1.11
N SER A 312 -2.55 -15.97 -1.12
CA SER A 312 -1.63 -15.12 -1.88
C SER A 312 -1.95 -15.13 -3.38
N ILE A 313 -2.20 -16.31 -3.96
CA ILE A 313 -2.58 -16.45 -5.38
C ILE A 313 -3.88 -15.71 -5.69
N GLU A 314 -4.91 -15.84 -4.84
CA GLU A 314 -6.16 -15.10 -5.06
C GLU A 314 -5.95 -13.59 -4.99
N ALA A 315 -5.24 -13.09 -3.97
CA ALA A 315 -4.96 -11.67 -3.85
C ALA A 315 -4.14 -11.14 -5.04
N ALA A 316 -3.21 -11.93 -5.58
CA ALA A 316 -2.45 -11.58 -6.78
C ALA A 316 -3.35 -11.42 -8.02
N TYR A 317 -4.29 -12.34 -8.22
CA TYR A 317 -5.26 -12.23 -9.32
C TYR A 317 -6.23 -11.06 -9.11
N GLN A 318 -6.65 -10.76 -7.89
CA GLN A 318 -7.45 -9.56 -7.59
C GLN A 318 -6.66 -8.28 -7.88
N THR A 319 -5.39 -8.24 -7.48
CA THR A 319 -4.47 -7.11 -7.75
C THR A 319 -4.44 -6.79 -9.24
N ALA A 320 -4.20 -7.80 -10.09
CA ALA A 320 -4.19 -7.60 -11.55
C ALA A 320 -5.59 -7.35 -12.13
N GLY A 321 -6.64 -7.98 -11.58
CA GLY A 321 -8.01 -7.93 -12.10
C GLY A 321 -8.78 -6.65 -11.79
N LEU A 322 -8.33 -5.87 -10.79
CA LEU A 322 -8.92 -4.58 -10.43
C LEU A 322 -8.46 -3.44 -11.34
N VAL A 323 -7.33 -3.60 -12.02
CA VAL A 323 -6.79 -2.57 -12.91
C VAL A 323 -7.65 -2.47 -14.16
N ASP A 324 -8.23 -1.30 -14.39
CA ASP A 324 -8.94 -0.99 -15.63
C ASP A 324 -7.92 -0.67 -16.74
N PRO A 325 -7.99 -1.32 -17.92
CA PRO A 325 -7.12 -1.06 -19.06
C PRO A 325 -7.01 0.41 -19.48
N ALA A 326 -8.00 1.25 -19.17
CA ALA A 326 -7.95 2.69 -19.42
C ALA A 326 -6.76 3.38 -18.72
N TYR A 327 -6.23 2.80 -17.63
CA TYR A 327 -5.14 3.39 -16.84
C TYR A 327 -3.75 2.84 -17.18
N TYR A 328 -3.63 1.86 -18.08
CA TYR A 328 -2.33 1.24 -18.40
C TYR A 328 -1.25 2.22 -18.88
N PHE A 329 -1.67 3.33 -19.50
CA PHE A 329 -0.81 4.36 -20.05
C PHE A 329 -1.22 5.77 -19.60
N GLU A 330 -2.08 5.88 -18.59
CA GLU A 330 -2.47 7.17 -18.04
C GLU A 330 -1.30 7.72 -17.20
N PRO A 331 -0.81 8.94 -17.47
CA PRO A 331 0.28 9.53 -16.70
C PRO A 331 -0.02 9.57 -15.20
N GLY A 332 0.92 9.15 -14.37
CA GLY A 332 0.74 9.03 -12.92
C GLY A 332 0.15 7.69 -12.45
N PHE A 333 -0.21 6.79 -13.37
CA PHE A 333 -0.69 5.44 -13.06
C PHE A 333 0.31 4.35 -13.45
N GLU A 334 1.59 4.67 -13.66
CA GLU A 334 2.60 3.74 -14.19
C GLU A 334 2.71 2.44 -13.36
N MET A 335 2.48 2.54 -12.05
CA MET A 335 2.45 1.39 -11.12
C MET A 335 1.44 0.31 -11.51
N VAL A 336 0.34 0.65 -12.19
CA VAL A 336 -0.68 -0.34 -12.52
C VAL A 336 -0.14 -1.43 -13.43
N GLN A 337 0.88 -1.13 -14.25
CA GLN A 337 1.57 -2.16 -15.03
C GLN A 337 2.32 -3.15 -14.13
N HIS A 338 2.89 -2.71 -13.00
CA HIS A 338 3.49 -3.61 -12.02
C HIS A 338 2.44 -4.55 -11.39
N TYR A 339 1.25 -4.04 -11.07
CA TYR A 339 0.14 -4.84 -10.55
C TYR A 339 -0.27 -5.99 -11.48
N LEU A 340 -0.20 -5.79 -12.80
CA LEU A 340 -0.43 -6.86 -13.79
C LEU A 340 0.60 -7.99 -13.72
N THR A 341 1.78 -7.73 -13.16
CA THR A 341 2.87 -8.71 -13.08
C THR A 341 2.77 -9.61 -11.84
N ILE A 342 2.06 -9.18 -10.80
CA ILE A 342 1.99 -9.86 -9.49
C ILE A 342 1.58 -11.34 -9.58
N PRO A 343 0.58 -11.75 -10.39
CA PRO A 343 0.28 -13.17 -10.59
C PRO A 343 1.49 -13.99 -11.05
N ASN A 344 2.35 -13.45 -11.93
CA ASN A 344 3.52 -14.17 -12.43
C ASN A 344 4.52 -14.45 -11.30
N HIS A 345 4.83 -13.46 -10.47
CA HIS A 345 5.75 -13.61 -9.33
C HIS A 345 5.22 -14.63 -8.31
N ILE A 346 3.95 -14.50 -7.91
CA ILE A 346 3.33 -15.38 -6.92
C ILE A 346 3.25 -16.82 -7.43
N LEU A 347 2.83 -17.05 -8.68
CA LEU A 347 2.74 -18.40 -9.23
C LEU A 347 4.12 -19.06 -9.36
N VAL A 348 5.18 -18.29 -9.69
CA VAL A 348 6.56 -18.81 -9.72
C VAL A 348 7.00 -19.24 -8.33
N LYS A 349 6.80 -18.39 -7.31
CA LYS A 349 7.18 -18.71 -5.92
C LYS A 349 6.50 -19.97 -5.40
N PHE A 350 5.24 -20.19 -5.78
CA PHE A 350 4.45 -21.36 -5.38
C PHE A 350 4.48 -22.52 -6.38
N ALA A 351 5.41 -22.51 -7.34
CA ALA A 351 5.62 -23.60 -8.29
C ALA A 351 4.36 -24.01 -9.09
N GLN A 352 3.50 -23.04 -9.43
CA GLN A 352 2.25 -23.27 -10.17
C GLN A 352 2.49 -23.21 -11.69
N TRP A 353 3.38 -24.07 -12.18
CA TRP A 353 3.91 -24.05 -13.55
C TRP A 353 2.85 -24.14 -14.64
N GLU A 354 1.88 -25.05 -14.48
CA GLU A 354 0.82 -25.27 -15.45
C GLU A 354 -0.11 -24.04 -15.55
N LYS A 355 -0.35 -23.36 -14.42
CA LYS A 355 -1.14 -22.11 -14.40
C LYS A 355 -0.43 -20.99 -15.14
N ILE A 356 0.88 -20.86 -14.95
CA ILE A 356 1.69 -19.87 -15.67
C ILE A 356 1.60 -20.09 -17.18
N LEU A 357 1.70 -21.34 -17.65
CA LEU A 357 1.59 -21.64 -19.08
C LEU A 357 0.19 -21.37 -19.66
N ALA A 358 -0.84 -21.35 -18.80
CA ALA A 358 -2.21 -21.01 -19.16
C ALA A 358 -2.52 -19.50 -19.06
N LEU A 359 -1.63 -18.68 -18.48
CA LEU A 359 -1.84 -17.24 -18.40
C LEU A 359 -1.89 -16.62 -19.80
N PRO A 360 -2.83 -15.69 -20.05
CA PRO A 360 -2.89 -14.99 -21.33
C PRO A 360 -1.61 -14.18 -21.52
N LYS A 361 -1.13 -14.11 -22.78
CA LYS A 361 -0.05 -13.21 -23.14
C LYS A 361 -0.56 -11.76 -23.03
N PRO A 362 0.16 -10.85 -22.34
CA PRO A 362 -0.20 -9.43 -22.32
C PRO A 362 -0.14 -8.80 -23.72
N SER A 363 -0.82 -7.67 -23.90
CA SER A 363 -0.83 -6.93 -25.17
C SER A 363 0.58 -6.45 -25.56
N GLU A 364 0.82 -6.28 -26.86
CA GLU A 364 2.18 -6.04 -27.39
C GLU A 364 2.82 -4.75 -26.87
N ASP A 365 2.02 -3.75 -26.51
CA ASP A 365 2.39 -2.45 -25.95
C ASP A 365 2.73 -2.48 -24.45
N LEU A 366 2.38 -3.55 -23.72
CA LEU A 366 2.72 -3.75 -22.31
C LEU A 366 4.10 -4.41 -22.16
N ILE A 367 5.15 -3.69 -22.56
CA ILE A 367 6.53 -4.21 -22.61
C ILE A 367 7.00 -4.77 -21.27
N TYR A 368 6.82 -4.02 -20.18
CA TYR A 368 7.23 -4.47 -18.85
C TYR A 368 6.44 -5.71 -18.36
N PRO A 369 5.09 -5.72 -18.37
CA PRO A 369 4.33 -6.93 -18.06
C PRO A 369 4.67 -8.14 -18.92
N ARG A 370 4.96 -7.94 -20.21
CA ARG A 370 5.41 -9.03 -21.10
C ARG A 370 6.76 -9.58 -20.72
N ALA A 371 7.71 -8.74 -20.34
CA ALA A 371 9.03 -9.19 -19.88
C ALA A 371 8.88 -10.14 -18.69
N ILE A 372 8.09 -9.75 -17.68
CA ILE A 372 7.84 -10.59 -16.51
C ILE A 372 7.02 -11.85 -16.85
N TRP A 373 6.10 -11.78 -17.80
CA TRP A 373 5.38 -12.95 -18.32
C TRP A 373 6.34 -13.97 -18.97
N HIS A 374 7.29 -13.50 -19.80
CA HIS A 374 8.34 -14.35 -20.38
C HIS A 374 9.23 -14.96 -19.29
N TYR A 375 9.61 -14.20 -18.26
CA TYR A 375 10.33 -14.72 -17.10
C TYR A 375 9.59 -15.89 -16.44
N ALA A 376 8.32 -15.70 -16.06
CA ALA A 376 7.56 -16.73 -15.37
C ALA A 376 7.36 -17.98 -16.24
N ARG A 377 7.07 -17.79 -17.53
CA ARG A 377 6.97 -18.90 -18.48
C ARG A 377 8.27 -19.65 -18.66
N GLY A 378 9.40 -18.96 -18.76
CA GLY A 378 10.72 -19.57 -18.79
C GLY A 378 10.96 -20.43 -17.55
N MET A 379 10.63 -19.91 -16.36
CA MET A 379 10.72 -20.66 -15.11
C MET A 379 9.81 -21.90 -15.11
N ALA A 380 8.58 -21.78 -15.60
CA ALA A 380 7.65 -22.90 -15.71
C ALA A 380 8.15 -23.97 -16.69
N LEU A 381 8.60 -23.58 -17.88
CA LEU A 381 9.13 -24.49 -18.90
C LEU A 381 10.39 -25.20 -18.42
N ALA A 382 11.31 -24.51 -17.76
CA ALA A 382 12.51 -25.10 -17.18
C ALA A 382 12.17 -26.18 -16.16
N ASN A 383 11.26 -25.89 -15.22
CA ASN A 383 10.82 -26.84 -14.20
C ASN A 383 9.97 -28.00 -14.74
N LEU A 384 9.42 -27.87 -15.96
CA LEU A 384 8.72 -28.94 -16.68
C LEU A 384 9.64 -29.71 -17.65
N GLY A 385 10.95 -29.47 -17.62
CA GLY A 385 11.94 -30.16 -18.48
C GLY A 385 11.92 -29.73 -19.94
N ARG A 386 11.27 -28.60 -20.27
CA ARG A 386 11.16 -28.03 -21.63
C ARG A 386 12.25 -26.98 -21.86
N THR A 387 13.50 -27.36 -21.63
CA THR A 387 14.65 -26.45 -21.56
C THR A 387 14.85 -25.59 -22.81
N GLN A 388 14.68 -26.16 -24.01
CA GLN A 388 14.86 -25.39 -25.25
C GLN A 388 13.83 -24.27 -25.40
N GLU A 389 12.58 -24.51 -25.00
CA GLU A 389 11.53 -23.49 -25.02
C GLU A 389 11.76 -22.45 -23.92
N ALA A 390 12.27 -22.87 -22.76
CA ALA A 390 12.65 -21.94 -21.70
C ALA A 390 13.77 -20.97 -22.13
N TYR A 391 14.73 -21.42 -22.94
CA TYR A 391 15.73 -20.53 -23.56
C TYR A 391 15.11 -19.52 -24.53
N GLN A 392 14.07 -19.90 -25.28
CA GLN A 392 13.36 -18.95 -26.16
C GLN A 392 12.61 -17.87 -25.37
N GLU A 393 12.04 -18.23 -24.21
CA GLU A 393 11.45 -17.25 -23.30
C GLU A 393 12.51 -16.32 -22.71
N LEU A 394 13.70 -16.84 -22.35
CA LEU A 394 14.83 -16.03 -21.88
C LEU A 394 15.33 -15.05 -22.97
N ASP A 395 15.42 -15.49 -24.22
CA ASP A 395 15.79 -14.62 -25.35
C ASP A 395 14.77 -13.48 -25.51
N SER A 396 13.48 -13.79 -25.42
CA SER A 396 12.40 -12.80 -25.52
C SER A 396 12.44 -11.79 -24.37
N LEU A 397 12.66 -12.25 -23.14
CA LEU A 397 12.88 -11.39 -21.97
C LEU A 397 14.10 -10.48 -22.16
N ASN A 398 15.21 -11.00 -22.68
CA ASN A 398 16.42 -10.23 -22.91
C ASN A 398 16.27 -9.15 -23.99
N ILE A 399 15.39 -9.36 -24.96
CA ILE A 399 15.02 -8.33 -25.94
C ILE A 399 14.18 -7.25 -25.27
N LEU A 400 13.10 -7.63 -24.57
CA LEU A 400 12.15 -6.67 -23.98
C LEU A 400 12.78 -5.81 -22.88
N ARG A 401 13.68 -6.37 -22.06
CA ARG A 401 14.36 -5.59 -21.00
C ARG A 401 15.27 -4.48 -21.55
N GLN A 402 15.65 -4.55 -22.83
CA GLN A 402 16.49 -3.56 -23.52
C GLN A 402 15.64 -2.58 -24.35
N ASP A 403 14.32 -2.68 -24.30
CA ASP A 403 13.43 -1.79 -25.03
C ASP A 403 13.49 -0.38 -24.43
N THR A 404 13.78 0.61 -25.28
CA THR A 404 13.96 2.01 -24.86
C THR A 404 12.67 2.66 -24.35
N SER A 405 11.49 2.10 -24.66
CA SER A 405 10.21 2.63 -24.20
C SER A 405 10.01 2.51 -22.69
N ILE A 406 10.69 1.56 -22.03
CA ILE A 406 10.58 1.33 -20.57
C ILE A 406 11.81 1.82 -19.79
N GLU A 407 12.78 2.46 -20.45
CA GLU A 407 14.06 2.87 -19.84
C GLU A 407 13.87 3.80 -18.62
N ASN A 408 12.89 4.70 -18.71
CA ASN A 408 12.57 5.69 -17.69
C ASN A 408 11.28 5.37 -16.93
N GLN A 409 10.67 4.21 -17.17
CA GLN A 409 9.47 3.81 -16.44
C GLN A 409 9.86 3.39 -15.02
N LEU A 410 9.16 3.96 -14.04
CA LEU A 410 9.38 3.73 -12.62
C LEU A 410 8.15 3.10 -11.99
N ASN A 411 8.34 2.16 -11.06
CA ASN A 411 7.28 1.72 -10.15
C ASN A 411 7.17 2.71 -9.01
N TRP A 412 5.98 3.27 -8.77
CA TRP A 412 5.71 4.31 -7.77
C TRP A 412 6.65 5.53 -7.83
N GLY A 413 7.34 5.77 -8.96
CA GLY A 413 8.37 6.81 -9.06
C GLY A 413 9.69 6.48 -8.33
N ILE A 414 9.88 5.23 -7.89
CA ILE A 414 10.99 4.82 -7.00
C ILE A 414 12.07 4.03 -7.76
N ASN A 415 11.73 2.86 -8.29
CA ASN A 415 12.69 1.93 -8.92
C ASN A 415 12.41 1.74 -10.40
N LYS A 416 13.46 1.50 -11.20
CA LYS A 416 13.30 1.28 -12.64
C LYS A 416 12.80 -0.12 -12.94
N VAL A 417 11.80 -0.22 -13.80
CA VAL A 417 11.28 -1.52 -14.25
C VAL A 417 12.34 -2.34 -15.00
N THR A 418 13.34 -1.69 -15.60
CA THR A 418 14.46 -2.34 -16.28
C THR A 418 15.38 -3.09 -15.32
N GLU A 419 15.55 -2.61 -14.09
CA GLU A 419 16.32 -3.28 -13.03
C GLU A 419 15.58 -4.56 -12.57
N VAL A 420 14.26 -4.47 -12.39
CA VAL A 420 13.40 -5.64 -12.09
C VAL A 420 13.49 -6.69 -13.21
N CYS A 421 13.44 -6.27 -14.47
CA CYS A 421 13.63 -7.17 -15.62
C CYS A 421 15.03 -7.79 -15.69
N GLN A 422 16.07 -7.07 -15.25
CA GLN A 422 17.44 -7.59 -15.18
C GLN A 422 17.56 -8.69 -14.12
N ILE A 423 16.95 -8.51 -12.95
CA ILE A 423 16.87 -9.55 -11.92
C ILE A 423 16.15 -10.78 -12.49
N ALA A 424 14.99 -10.59 -13.12
CA ALA A 424 14.22 -11.66 -13.75
C ALA A 424 15.05 -12.47 -14.76
N SER A 425 15.80 -11.79 -15.63
CA SER A 425 16.68 -12.43 -16.63
C SER A 425 17.80 -13.25 -15.98
N ASN A 426 18.48 -12.68 -14.98
CA ASN A 426 19.57 -13.36 -14.28
C ASN A 426 19.07 -14.59 -13.53
N VAL A 427 17.92 -14.50 -12.84
CA VAL A 427 17.32 -15.62 -12.11
C VAL A 427 16.91 -16.75 -13.06
N LEU A 428 16.25 -16.43 -14.18
CA LEU A 428 15.88 -17.45 -15.18
C LEU A 428 17.12 -18.09 -15.83
N ASN A 429 18.12 -17.29 -16.21
CA ASN A 429 19.35 -17.81 -16.79
C ASN A 429 20.09 -18.71 -15.78
N ALA A 430 20.16 -18.31 -14.50
CA ALA A 430 20.75 -19.13 -13.44
C ALA A 430 20.04 -20.47 -13.30
N LYS A 431 18.70 -20.50 -13.33
CA LYS A 431 17.92 -21.73 -13.32
C LYS A 431 18.30 -22.65 -14.48
N LEU A 432 18.37 -22.12 -15.70
CA LEU A 432 18.75 -22.91 -16.89
C LEU A 432 20.18 -23.45 -16.80
N LYS A 433 21.13 -22.64 -16.32
CA LYS A 433 22.52 -23.10 -16.09
C LYS A 433 22.62 -24.17 -15.01
N ALA A 434 21.84 -24.05 -13.93
CA ALA A 434 21.78 -25.05 -12.89
C ALA A 434 21.24 -26.39 -13.42
N ASP A 435 20.20 -26.37 -14.25
CA ASP A 435 19.61 -27.55 -14.89
C ASP A 435 20.58 -28.22 -15.90
N GLU A 436 21.48 -27.45 -16.52
CA GLU A 436 22.60 -27.96 -17.34
C GLU A 436 23.77 -28.52 -16.52
N GLY A 437 23.70 -28.47 -15.18
CA GLY A 437 24.79 -28.88 -14.27
C GLY A 437 25.89 -27.83 -14.10
N LYS A 438 25.76 -26.65 -14.71
CA LYS A 438 26.72 -25.52 -14.62
C LYS A 438 26.46 -24.68 -13.37
N LYS A 439 26.55 -25.32 -12.20
CA LYS A 439 26.19 -24.70 -10.91
C LYS A 439 27.01 -23.45 -10.58
N ASP A 440 28.29 -23.41 -10.95
CA ASP A 440 29.15 -22.24 -10.67
C ASP A 440 28.75 -21.01 -11.49
N GLU A 441 28.38 -21.20 -12.77
CA GLU A 441 27.84 -20.12 -13.61
C GLU A 441 26.49 -19.62 -13.06
N ALA A 442 25.63 -20.54 -12.63
CA ALA A 442 24.35 -20.19 -12.01
C ALA A 442 24.52 -19.39 -10.71
N ILE A 443 25.47 -19.79 -9.85
CA ILE A 443 25.78 -19.07 -8.61
C ILE A 443 26.27 -17.64 -8.92
N ALA A 444 27.13 -17.47 -9.92
CA ALA A 444 27.62 -16.14 -10.31
C ALA A 444 26.47 -15.22 -10.76
N LEU A 445 25.57 -15.72 -11.60
CA LEU A 445 24.38 -14.99 -12.06
C LEU A 445 23.45 -14.59 -10.90
N LEU A 446 23.30 -15.45 -9.88
CA LEU A 446 22.48 -15.14 -8.71
C LEU A 446 23.13 -14.07 -7.82
N TYR A 447 24.45 -14.04 -7.69
CA TYR A 447 25.13 -12.93 -7.01
C TYR A 447 25.00 -11.62 -7.78
N GLU A 448 25.06 -11.64 -9.11
CA GLU A 448 24.79 -10.46 -9.93
C GLU A 448 23.35 -9.97 -9.76
N ALA A 449 22.37 -10.87 -9.72
CA ALA A 449 20.99 -10.53 -9.44
C ALA A 449 20.79 -9.93 -8.04
N ILE A 450 21.43 -10.49 -6.99
CA ILE A 450 21.41 -9.94 -5.64
C ILE A 450 22.02 -8.53 -5.61
N ALA A 451 23.11 -8.28 -6.35
CA ALA A 451 23.72 -6.96 -6.41
C ALA A 451 22.79 -5.89 -7.01
N VAL A 452 21.93 -6.28 -7.97
CA VAL A 452 20.89 -5.39 -8.51
C VAL A 452 19.73 -5.26 -7.51
N GLU A 453 19.29 -6.35 -6.90
CA GLU A 453 18.23 -6.36 -5.88
C GLU A 453 18.58 -5.43 -4.69
N ASP A 454 19.81 -5.51 -4.17
CA ASP A 454 20.29 -4.71 -3.05
C ASP A 454 20.49 -3.22 -3.39
N GLN A 455 20.51 -2.87 -4.68
CA GLN A 455 20.59 -1.48 -5.16
C GLN A 455 19.21 -0.84 -5.36
N LEU A 456 18.13 -1.63 -5.35
CA LEU A 456 16.79 -1.08 -5.40
C LEU A 456 16.53 -0.24 -4.15
N ASN A 457 15.91 0.91 -4.35
CA ASN A 457 15.42 1.73 -3.26
C ASN A 457 14.30 1.00 -2.51
N TYR A 458 14.20 1.31 -1.22
CA TYR A 458 13.19 0.75 -0.35
C TYR A 458 11.78 1.04 -0.88
N THR A 459 10.97 -0.01 -0.99
CA THR A 459 9.54 0.07 -1.30
C THR A 459 8.84 -1.17 -0.77
N GLU A 460 7.51 -1.11 -0.65
CA GLU A 460 6.72 -2.16 -0.02
C GLU A 460 5.40 -2.47 -0.75
N PRO A 461 5.10 -3.76 -0.97
CA PRO A 461 6.08 -4.85 -0.98
C PRO A 461 7.19 -4.55 -2.00
N PRO A 462 8.40 -5.13 -1.86
CA PRO A 462 9.51 -4.86 -2.77
C PRO A 462 9.13 -5.15 -4.22
N ASP A 463 9.59 -4.33 -5.17
CA ASP A 463 9.32 -4.54 -6.60
C ASP A 463 9.79 -5.93 -7.10
N TRP A 464 10.84 -6.47 -6.48
CA TRP A 464 11.19 -7.88 -6.60
C TRP A 464 10.67 -8.66 -5.39
N PHE A 465 9.43 -9.13 -5.50
CA PHE A 465 8.63 -9.73 -4.40
C PHE A 465 9.35 -10.74 -3.51
N PHE A 466 10.23 -11.57 -4.08
CA PHE A 466 10.88 -12.65 -3.34
C PHE A 466 12.38 -12.64 -3.56
N SER A 467 13.10 -12.45 -2.46
CA SER A 467 14.55 -12.36 -2.46
C SER A 467 15.24 -13.47 -3.25
N VAL A 468 16.20 -13.07 -4.09
CA VAL A 468 17.02 -13.97 -4.91
C VAL A 468 17.85 -14.90 -4.03
N ARG A 469 18.12 -14.50 -2.79
CA ARG A 469 18.86 -15.29 -1.79
C ARG A 469 18.21 -16.65 -1.52
N HIS A 470 16.89 -16.78 -1.65
CA HIS A 470 16.22 -18.08 -1.55
C HIS A 470 16.72 -19.07 -2.61
N VAL A 471 16.83 -18.61 -3.86
CA VAL A 471 17.27 -19.44 -5.01
C VAL A 471 18.75 -19.77 -4.86
N LEU A 472 19.57 -18.80 -4.47
CA LEU A 472 21.00 -18.99 -4.24
C LEU A 472 21.27 -19.97 -3.08
N GLY A 473 20.58 -19.79 -1.95
CA GLY A 473 20.70 -20.67 -0.80
C GLY A 473 20.36 -22.12 -1.13
N ASN A 474 19.27 -22.36 -1.88
CA ASN A 474 18.92 -23.70 -2.37
C ASN A 474 19.98 -24.31 -3.27
N LEU A 475 20.55 -23.54 -4.19
CA LEU A 475 21.60 -24.02 -5.07
C LEU A 475 22.89 -24.38 -4.31
N LEU A 476 23.23 -23.61 -3.27
CA LEU A 476 24.35 -23.87 -2.38
C LEU A 476 24.13 -25.13 -1.53
N LEU A 477 22.92 -25.30 -0.97
CA LEU A 477 22.51 -26.55 -0.29
C LEU A 477 22.68 -27.76 -1.23
N ALA A 478 22.18 -27.66 -2.46
CA ALA A 478 22.28 -28.72 -3.47
C ALA A 478 23.71 -28.97 -3.97
N LYS A 479 24.64 -28.04 -3.75
CA LYS A 479 26.07 -28.19 -4.03
C LYS A 479 26.84 -28.77 -2.83
N GLY A 480 26.24 -28.77 -1.64
CA GLY A 480 26.88 -29.17 -0.38
C GLY A 480 27.69 -28.05 0.28
N ASP A 481 27.55 -26.80 -0.17
CA ASP A 481 28.18 -25.64 0.43
C ASP A 481 27.30 -25.06 1.54
N PHE A 482 27.17 -25.82 2.62
CA PHE A 482 26.25 -25.50 3.70
C PHE A 482 26.64 -24.25 4.49
N ILE A 483 27.94 -23.93 4.57
CA ILE A 483 28.45 -22.73 5.25
C ILE A 483 28.02 -21.48 4.50
N GLN A 484 28.20 -21.46 3.17
CA GLN A 484 27.77 -20.33 2.37
C GLN A 484 26.24 -20.24 2.30
N ALA A 485 25.52 -21.37 2.25
CA ALA A 485 24.06 -21.37 2.32
C ALA A 485 23.54 -20.73 3.62
N GLU A 486 24.11 -21.09 4.78
CA GLU A 486 23.78 -20.47 6.07
C GLU A 486 23.94 -18.95 6.02
N LYS A 487 25.07 -18.46 5.47
CA LYS A 487 25.33 -17.02 5.36
C LYS A 487 24.24 -16.33 4.54
N ILE A 488 23.88 -16.87 3.38
CA ILE A 488 22.86 -16.31 2.48
C ILE A 488 21.48 -16.27 3.13
N PHE A 489 21.09 -17.31 3.88
CA PHE A 489 19.80 -17.31 4.58
C PHE A 489 19.76 -16.33 5.76
N ARG A 490 20.87 -16.15 6.47
CA ARG A 490 20.95 -15.13 7.54
C ARG A 490 20.89 -13.70 6.99
N GLU A 491 21.49 -13.45 5.82
CA GLU A 491 21.35 -12.18 5.12
C GLU A 491 19.90 -11.90 4.70
N ASP A 492 19.18 -12.91 4.23
CA ASP A 492 17.74 -12.78 3.93
C ASP A 492 16.94 -12.42 5.20
N LEU A 493 17.14 -13.16 6.28
CA LEU A 493 16.43 -12.97 7.55
C LEU A 493 16.75 -11.65 8.25
N PHE A 494 17.89 -11.03 7.94
CA PHE A 494 18.19 -9.68 8.37
C PHE A 494 17.23 -8.66 7.73
N ASN A 495 16.95 -8.82 6.43
CA ASN A 495 16.05 -7.93 5.69
C ASN A 495 14.56 -8.31 5.89
N TRP A 496 14.28 -9.60 6.03
CA TRP A 496 12.96 -10.19 6.15
C TRP A 496 12.87 -11.09 7.40
N PRO A 497 12.74 -10.49 8.59
CA PRO A 497 12.65 -11.24 9.84
C PRO A 497 11.52 -12.28 9.79
N LYS A 498 11.75 -13.44 10.39
CA LYS A 498 10.76 -14.53 10.48
C LYS A 498 10.29 -15.10 9.13
N ASN A 499 10.95 -14.79 8.01
CA ASN A 499 10.59 -15.31 6.69
C ASN A 499 10.76 -16.84 6.63
N GLY A 500 9.64 -17.56 6.54
CA GLY A 500 9.63 -19.03 6.60
C GLY A 500 10.38 -19.72 5.46
N PHE A 501 10.50 -19.08 4.29
CA PHE A 501 11.33 -19.60 3.20
C PHE A 501 12.81 -19.68 3.61
N ALA A 502 13.37 -18.58 4.14
CA ALA A 502 14.76 -18.55 4.56
C ALA A 502 15.01 -19.37 5.85
N LEU A 503 14.08 -19.37 6.80
CA LEU A 503 14.20 -20.17 8.04
C LEU A 503 14.31 -21.67 7.76
N ASN A 504 13.50 -22.22 6.84
CA ASN A 504 13.60 -23.64 6.52
C ASN A 504 14.96 -23.99 5.87
N GLY A 505 15.42 -23.16 4.92
CA GLY A 505 16.74 -23.31 4.32
C GLY A 505 17.89 -23.20 5.34
N LEU A 506 17.80 -22.25 6.27
CA LEU A 506 18.76 -22.06 7.35
C LEU A 506 18.82 -23.31 8.24
N ALA A 507 17.68 -23.84 8.67
CA ALA A 507 17.59 -25.04 9.49
C ALA A 507 18.24 -26.25 8.79
N GLU A 508 17.99 -26.44 7.50
CA GLU A 508 18.63 -27.48 6.69
C GLU A 508 20.16 -27.29 6.60
N SER A 509 20.63 -26.07 6.33
CA SER A 509 22.07 -25.77 6.24
C SER A 509 22.80 -26.03 7.56
N LEU A 510 22.20 -25.67 8.70
CA LEU A 510 22.81 -25.80 10.02
C LEU A 510 22.92 -27.28 10.42
N LYS A 511 21.84 -28.05 10.20
CA LYS A 511 21.83 -29.49 10.47
C LYS A 511 22.84 -30.24 9.60
N ALA A 512 22.96 -29.87 8.33
CA ALA A 512 23.93 -30.48 7.42
C ALA A 512 25.39 -30.20 7.82
N GLN A 513 25.65 -29.11 8.55
CA GLN A 513 26.95 -28.81 9.16
C GLN A 513 27.19 -29.52 10.51
N GLY A 514 26.17 -30.18 11.08
CA GLY A 514 26.23 -30.75 12.42
C GLY A 514 26.00 -29.74 13.55
N LYS A 515 25.58 -28.51 13.26
CA LYS A 515 25.19 -27.48 14.24
C LYS A 515 23.76 -27.75 14.74
N LEU A 516 23.59 -28.86 15.47
CA LEU A 516 22.25 -29.40 15.78
C LEU A 516 21.39 -28.46 16.63
N GLU A 517 21.96 -27.81 17.65
CA GLU A 517 21.23 -26.90 18.54
C GLU A 517 20.67 -25.67 17.79
N GLU A 518 21.54 -24.97 17.05
CA GLU A 518 21.13 -23.85 16.19
C GLU A 518 20.13 -24.30 15.11
N GLY A 519 20.34 -25.48 14.52
CA GLY A 519 19.43 -26.04 13.53
C GLY A 519 18.05 -26.38 14.09
N GLU A 520 17.97 -26.84 15.34
CA GLU A 520 16.71 -27.07 16.04
C GLU A 520 16.02 -25.75 16.41
N GLU A 521 16.77 -24.72 16.78
CA GLU A 521 16.23 -23.37 17.01
C GLU A 521 15.61 -22.78 15.74
N ALA A 522 16.35 -22.75 14.63
CA ALA A 522 15.83 -22.30 13.34
C ALA A 522 14.60 -23.12 12.89
N SER A 523 14.54 -24.42 13.24
CA SER A 523 13.37 -25.26 12.96
C SER A 523 12.14 -24.87 13.77
N ARG A 524 12.31 -24.47 15.04
CA ARG A 524 11.19 -23.98 15.88
C ARG A 524 10.67 -22.64 15.37
N GLU A 525 11.57 -21.73 15.01
CA GLU A 525 11.19 -20.45 14.39
C GLU A 525 10.45 -20.69 13.07
N PHE A 526 10.96 -21.57 12.21
CA PHE A 526 10.27 -21.95 10.97
C PHE A 526 8.85 -22.48 11.25
N GLN A 527 8.70 -23.41 12.21
CA GLN A 527 7.39 -23.97 12.54
C GLN A 527 6.39 -22.91 13.00
N GLU A 528 6.84 -21.91 13.74
CA GLU A 528 5.99 -20.80 14.18
C GLU A 528 5.62 -19.87 13.02
N SER A 529 6.60 -19.46 12.20
CA SER A 529 6.37 -18.62 11.02
C SER A 529 5.52 -19.29 9.94
N TRP A 530 5.57 -20.62 9.85
CA TRP A 530 4.93 -21.41 8.79
C TRP A 530 3.68 -22.16 9.26
N LYS A 531 3.19 -21.91 10.48
CA LYS A 531 2.07 -22.65 11.09
C LYS A 531 0.74 -22.55 10.33
N LEU A 532 0.56 -21.49 9.54
CA LEU A 532 -0.64 -21.24 8.74
C LEU A 532 -0.49 -21.66 7.26
N ALA A 533 0.69 -22.12 6.88
CA ALA A 533 0.98 -22.42 5.49
C ALA A 533 0.18 -23.63 4.98
N ASP A 534 -0.22 -23.57 3.71
CA ASP A 534 -0.91 -24.65 3.01
C ASP A 534 0.01 -25.43 2.05
N ILE A 535 1.30 -25.05 2.02
CA ILE A 535 2.38 -25.67 1.27
C ILE A 535 3.52 -26.14 2.17
N GLU A 536 4.27 -27.13 1.69
CA GLU A 536 5.47 -27.64 2.36
C GLU A 536 6.71 -27.19 1.59
N LEU A 537 7.80 -26.92 2.32
CA LEU A 537 9.06 -26.46 1.76
C LEU A 537 10.14 -27.55 1.82
N LYS A 538 11.07 -27.46 0.88
CA LYS A 538 12.39 -28.11 0.91
C LYS A 538 13.41 -27.03 0.60
N GLY A 539 14.36 -26.79 1.51
CA GLY A 539 15.15 -25.55 1.50
C GLY A 539 14.22 -24.32 1.58
N SER A 540 14.30 -23.42 0.60
CA SER A 540 13.52 -22.19 0.48
C SER A 540 12.53 -22.18 -0.69
N GLU A 541 12.19 -23.36 -1.22
CA GLU A 541 11.22 -23.54 -2.31
C GLU A 541 10.16 -24.58 -1.96
N VAL A 542 9.04 -24.57 -2.70
CA VAL A 542 7.99 -25.58 -2.56
C VAL A 542 8.58 -26.96 -2.78
N ASP A 543 8.34 -27.88 -1.85
CA ASP A 543 8.79 -29.26 -1.97
C ASP A 543 8.19 -29.89 -3.25
N PRO A 544 9.01 -30.24 -4.27
CA PRO A 544 8.51 -30.77 -5.53
C PRO A 544 7.75 -32.08 -5.36
N GLU A 545 8.06 -32.88 -4.35
CA GLU A 545 7.42 -34.17 -4.08
C GLU A 545 6.04 -34.00 -3.43
N LYS A 546 5.79 -32.83 -2.82
CA LYS A 546 4.54 -32.49 -2.13
C LYS A 546 3.82 -31.30 -2.76
N ARG A 547 4.24 -30.89 -3.96
CA ARG A 547 3.66 -29.80 -4.72
C ARG A 547 2.18 -30.05 -4.94
N LYS A 548 1.36 -29.11 -4.47
CA LYS A 548 -0.10 -29.13 -4.66
C LYS A 548 -0.48 -28.22 -5.83
N ASP A 549 -1.52 -28.62 -6.55
CA ASP A 549 -2.25 -27.68 -7.41
C ASP A 549 -3.07 -26.75 -6.52
N MET A 550 -2.57 -25.54 -6.28
CA MET A 550 -3.17 -24.61 -5.33
C MET A 550 -4.40 -23.93 -5.94
N ALA A 551 -5.59 -24.37 -5.56
CA ALA A 551 -6.83 -23.70 -5.91
C ALA A 551 -7.42 -23.01 -4.68
N LEU A 552 -7.93 -21.78 -4.84
CA LEU A 552 -8.74 -21.17 -3.80
C LEU A 552 -10.02 -22.00 -3.65
N THR A 553 -10.16 -22.67 -2.51
CA THR A 553 -11.38 -23.40 -2.17
C THR A 553 -12.18 -22.55 -1.19
N ILE A 554 -13.29 -21.97 -1.66
CA ILE A 554 -14.25 -21.29 -0.77
C ILE A 554 -15.01 -22.37 -0.01
N THR A 555 -14.91 -22.34 1.33
CA THR A 555 -15.60 -23.29 2.21
C THR A 555 -16.59 -22.57 3.11
N SER A 556 -17.48 -23.30 3.79
CA SER A 556 -18.40 -22.73 4.78
C SER A 556 -17.71 -22.11 6.02
N LYS A 557 -16.37 -22.27 6.14
CA LYS A 557 -15.52 -21.65 7.16
C LYS A 557 -14.72 -20.45 6.64
N SER A 558 -14.78 -20.17 5.33
CA SER A 558 -14.13 -18.98 4.77
C SER A 558 -14.76 -17.72 5.39
N PRO A 559 -13.96 -16.69 5.75
CA PRO A 559 -14.48 -15.44 6.28
C PRO A 559 -15.64 -14.90 5.44
N ASN A 560 -16.67 -14.33 6.07
CA ASN A 560 -17.83 -13.78 5.36
C ASN A 560 -17.46 -12.74 4.28
N SER A 561 -16.30 -12.10 4.40
CA SER A 561 -15.72 -11.19 3.39
C SER A 561 -15.41 -11.91 2.06
N LEU A 562 -14.93 -13.16 2.10
CA LEU A 562 -14.69 -13.99 0.91
C LEU A 562 -15.99 -14.49 0.27
N VAL A 563 -17.05 -14.69 1.06
CA VAL A 563 -18.38 -15.08 0.57
C VAL A 563 -19.08 -13.91 -0.12
N LEU A 564 -18.93 -12.69 0.41
CA LEU A 564 -19.45 -11.45 -0.19
C LEU A 564 -18.74 -11.12 -1.51
N LEU A 565 -17.42 -11.31 -1.59
CA LEU A 565 -16.64 -11.13 -2.82
C LEU A 565 -17.04 -12.14 -3.92
N ALA A 566 -17.29 -13.40 -3.58
CA ALA A 566 -17.76 -14.39 -4.55
C ALA A 566 -19.19 -14.10 -5.05
N ALA A 567 -20.05 -13.52 -4.22
CA ALA A 567 -21.42 -13.14 -4.60
C ALA A 567 -21.47 -11.95 -5.58
N SER A 568 -20.45 -11.08 -5.59
CA SER A 568 -20.31 -10.00 -6.57
C SER A 568 -19.90 -10.46 -7.98
N PHE A 569 -19.48 -11.71 -8.17
CA PHE A 569 -19.12 -12.28 -9.48
C PHE A 569 -20.27 -13.02 -10.19
N CYS A 570 -21.44 -13.12 -9.56
CA CYS A 570 -22.66 -13.60 -10.23
C CYS A 570 -23.50 -12.39 -10.66
N GLY A 571 -23.18 -11.81 -11.82
CA GLY A 571 -24.15 -10.96 -12.53
C GLY A 571 -25.44 -11.76 -12.83
N PRO A 572 -26.61 -11.10 -12.92
CA PRO A 572 -27.83 -11.78 -13.33
C PRO A 572 -27.66 -12.29 -14.77
N ASN A 573 -28.04 -13.55 -15.00
CA ASN A 573 -28.13 -14.16 -16.34
C ASN A 573 -28.90 -13.29 -17.34
#